data_AF-A0A167XB99-F1
#
_entry.id   AF-A0A167XB99-F1
#
_cell.length_a   1.000
_cell.length_b   1.000
_cell.length_c   1.000
_cell.angle_alpha   90.00
_cell.angle_beta   90.00
_cell.angle_gamma   90.00
#
_symmetry.space_group_name_H-M   'P 1'
#
loop_
_entity.id
_entity.type
_entity.pdbx_description
1 polymer ?
#
loop_
_entity_poly.entity_id
_entity_poly.type
_entity_poly.pdbx_seq_one_letter_code
_entity_poly.pdbx_strand_id
1 'polypeptide(L)'
;MVVHRCTVGDEVYYRIIPKVVYSANAPEPHWDLVVQDAVTALECLRRFSGKGRIDIAQAFLATGRAFTTQAPISGTRASILRNAQRHQGRVGLGSRTLAEGYSVTNTDYAKYQGLLRNWLDTERRARAAILKGGIVWRLCIEFLEVDVALLGPHDIDTGCYTQFDGEDAGSWDDTLSEDDLDLIAGVYKLSAGIGTQTADASWWPRHNAWVSGGLEMGYWSPTCETWFQRRLDSIRKGEARLRTATQWRSGLRMWKPSAAFISRIRLASSDVLDNPRHQRA
;
A
#
# COMPACT_ATOMS: atom_id res chain seq x y z
N MET A 1 -10.15 -7.97 -22.30
CA MET A 1 -9.38 -6.93 -21.56
C MET A 1 -8.02 -6.74 -22.23
N VAL A 2 -7.39 -5.59 -22.04
CA VAL A 2 -5.99 -5.32 -22.44
C VAL A 2 -5.21 -4.93 -21.20
N VAL A 3 -3.93 -5.29 -21.15
CA VAL A 3 -2.97 -4.78 -20.18
C VAL A 3 -1.87 -4.08 -20.95
N HIS A 4 -1.68 -2.78 -20.70
CA HIS A 4 -0.59 -2.00 -21.26
C HIS A 4 0.55 -1.90 -20.26
N ARG A 5 1.75 -2.26 -20.71
CA ARG A 5 2.99 -2.06 -19.97
C ARG A 5 3.39 -0.59 -20.06
N CYS A 6 3.67 0.03 -18.92
CA CYS A 6 4.12 1.41 -18.77
C CYS A 6 5.41 1.42 -17.93
N THR A 7 6.25 2.44 -18.09
CA THR A 7 7.49 2.57 -17.30
C THR A 7 7.67 3.99 -16.77
N VAL A 8 8.41 4.12 -15.66
CA VAL A 8 8.96 5.39 -15.18
C VAL A 8 10.42 5.12 -14.83
N GLY A 9 11.33 5.38 -15.77
CA GLY A 9 12.71 4.92 -15.63
C GLY A 9 12.78 3.39 -15.62
N ASP A 10 13.38 2.80 -14.59
CA ASP A 10 13.51 1.34 -14.46
C ASP A 10 12.28 0.65 -13.85
N GLU A 11 11.34 1.42 -13.30
CA GLU A 11 10.14 0.90 -12.66
C GLU A 11 9.06 0.55 -13.70
N VAL A 12 8.44 -0.63 -13.54
CA VAL A 12 7.43 -1.16 -14.46
C VAL A 12 6.04 -1.11 -13.84
N TYR A 13 5.08 -0.67 -14.63
CA TYR A 13 3.67 -0.56 -14.29
C TYR A 13 2.81 -1.22 -15.36
N TYR A 14 1.60 -1.59 -14.99
CA TYR A 14 0.63 -2.22 -15.88
C TYR A 14 -0.71 -1.48 -15.77
N ARG A 15 -1.09 -0.75 -16.83
CA ARG A 15 -2.40 -0.11 -16.96
C ARG A 15 -3.43 -1.14 -17.44
N ILE A 16 -4.46 -1.37 -16.65
CA ILE A 16 -5.53 -2.34 -16.93
C ILE A 16 -6.66 -1.64 -17.69
N ILE A 17 -6.96 -2.11 -18.90
CA ILE A 17 -7.93 -1.50 -19.81
C ILE A 17 -9.04 -2.53 -20.14
N PRO A 18 -10.23 -2.41 -19.51
CA PRO A 18 -11.40 -3.21 -19.88
C PRO A 18 -11.76 -3.01 -21.37
N LYS A 19 -12.04 -4.09 -22.12
CA LYS A 19 -12.39 -4.02 -23.55
C LYS A 19 -13.89 -3.77 -23.80
N VAL A 20 -14.76 -4.29 -22.94
CA VAL A 20 -16.22 -4.22 -23.04
C VAL A 20 -16.79 -4.27 -21.63
N VAL A 21 -17.64 -3.31 -21.28
CA VAL A 21 -18.31 -3.23 -19.98
C VAL A 21 -19.79 -3.46 -20.23
N TYR A 22 -20.30 -4.63 -19.84
CA TYR A 22 -21.70 -5.02 -20.08
C TYR A 22 -22.68 -4.44 -19.05
N SER A 23 -22.31 -3.37 -18.34
CA SER A 23 -23.19 -2.75 -17.35
C SER A 23 -23.83 -1.49 -17.93
N ALA A 24 -25.11 -1.58 -18.26
CA ALA A 24 -25.94 -0.43 -18.64
C ALA A 24 -26.15 0.57 -17.48
N ASN A 25 -25.74 0.21 -16.25
CA ASN A 25 -26.14 0.93 -15.02
C ASN A 25 -24.97 1.55 -14.24
N ALA A 26 -23.71 1.41 -14.70
CA ALA A 26 -22.57 2.07 -14.08
C ALA A 26 -21.53 2.46 -15.15
N PRO A 27 -21.37 3.77 -15.44
CA PRO A 27 -20.31 4.21 -16.36
C PRO A 27 -18.94 3.86 -15.79
N GLU A 28 -17.97 3.60 -16.68
CA GLU A 28 -16.58 3.42 -16.28
C GLU A 28 -16.07 4.68 -15.56
N PRO A 29 -15.30 4.50 -14.47
CA PRO A 29 -14.72 5.62 -13.76
C PRO A 29 -13.72 6.36 -14.66
N HIS A 30 -13.51 7.64 -14.34
CA HIS A 30 -12.62 8.53 -15.11
C HIS A 30 -11.14 8.34 -14.77
N TRP A 31 -10.84 7.53 -13.76
CA TRP A 31 -9.49 7.16 -13.37
C TRP A 31 -9.05 5.86 -14.04
N ASP A 32 -7.74 5.71 -14.23
CA ASP A 32 -7.11 4.50 -14.74
C ASP A 32 -6.69 3.57 -13.62
N LEU A 33 -6.95 2.27 -13.81
CA LEU A 33 -6.51 1.22 -12.90
C LEU A 33 -5.08 0.81 -13.25
N VAL A 34 -4.14 1.01 -12.34
CA VAL A 34 -2.73 0.67 -12.56
C VAL A 34 -2.19 -0.21 -11.43
N VAL A 35 -1.40 -1.21 -11.77
CA VAL A 35 -0.72 -2.10 -10.81
C VAL A 35 0.77 -2.21 -11.14
N GLN A 36 1.62 -2.38 -10.13
CA GLN A 36 3.05 -2.65 -10.33
C GLN A 36 3.35 -4.16 -10.37
N ASP A 37 2.55 -4.98 -9.68
CA ASP A 37 2.80 -6.41 -9.57
C ASP A 37 2.34 -7.15 -10.85
N ALA A 38 3.31 -7.72 -11.58
CA ALA A 38 3.07 -8.44 -12.83
C ALA A 38 2.15 -9.66 -12.65
N VAL A 39 2.17 -10.30 -11.48
CA VAL A 39 1.28 -11.44 -11.19
C VAL A 39 -0.17 -10.98 -11.14
N THR A 40 -0.41 -9.86 -10.47
CA THR A 40 -1.73 -9.20 -10.38
C THR A 40 -2.20 -8.75 -11.76
N ALA A 41 -1.33 -8.14 -12.57
CA ALA A 41 -1.66 -7.75 -13.94
C ALA A 41 -2.02 -8.96 -14.83
N LEU A 42 -1.28 -10.07 -14.72
CA LEU A 42 -1.58 -11.30 -15.46
C LEU A 42 -2.86 -11.98 -14.96
N GLU A 43 -3.12 -11.94 -13.66
CA GLU A 43 -4.37 -12.43 -13.06
C GLU A 43 -5.56 -11.67 -13.65
N CYS A 44 -5.44 -10.35 -13.86
CA CYS A 44 -6.44 -9.58 -14.58
C CYS A 44 -6.83 -10.24 -15.89
N LEU A 45 -5.90 -10.38 -16.83
CA LEU A 45 -6.19 -10.95 -18.15
C LEU A 45 -6.97 -12.27 -18.08
N ARG A 46 -6.63 -13.11 -17.10
CA ARG A 46 -7.21 -14.44 -16.93
C ARG A 46 -8.57 -14.46 -16.25
N ARG A 47 -8.80 -13.63 -15.23
CA ARG A 47 -9.97 -13.76 -14.34
C ARG A 47 -10.98 -12.63 -14.48
N PHE A 48 -10.54 -11.45 -14.90
CA PHE A 48 -11.38 -10.25 -14.95
C PHE A 48 -11.76 -9.85 -16.38
N SER A 49 -11.67 -10.78 -17.33
CA SER A 49 -12.16 -10.55 -18.69
C SER A 49 -13.67 -10.28 -18.69
N GLY A 50 -14.05 -9.10 -19.20
CA GLY A 50 -15.44 -8.63 -19.23
C GLY A 50 -15.91 -7.86 -17.99
N LYS A 51 -15.00 -7.61 -17.03
CA LYS A 51 -15.28 -6.79 -15.83
C LYS A 51 -14.81 -5.35 -16.03
N GLY A 52 -15.54 -4.41 -15.41
CA GLY A 52 -15.20 -2.99 -15.40
C GLY A 52 -14.14 -2.66 -14.34
N ARG A 53 -13.56 -1.44 -14.38
CA ARG A 53 -12.51 -1.05 -13.41
C ARG A 53 -12.99 -1.12 -11.95
N ILE A 54 -14.25 -0.79 -11.69
CA ILE A 54 -14.85 -0.85 -10.34
C ILE A 54 -14.87 -2.28 -9.81
N ASP A 55 -15.37 -3.24 -10.61
CA ASP A 55 -15.43 -4.65 -10.21
C ASP A 55 -14.03 -5.20 -9.87
N ILE A 56 -13.03 -4.82 -10.66
CA ILE A 56 -11.63 -5.25 -10.46
C ILE A 56 -11.06 -4.61 -9.20
N ALA A 57 -11.25 -3.30 -9.02
CA ALA A 57 -10.82 -2.59 -7.82
C ALA A 57 -11.46 -3.18 -6.55
N GLN A 58 -12.76 -3.44 -6.56
CA GLN A 58 -13.44 -4.10 -5.43
C GLN A 58 -12.83 -5.47 -5.09
N ALA A 59 -12.49 -6.28 -6.10
CA ALA A 59 -11.82 -7.56 -5.87
C ALA A 59 -10.40 -7.39 -5.29
N PHE A 60 -9.66 -6.37 -5.71
CA PHE A 60 -8.34 -6.05 -5.15
C PHE A 60 -8.45 -5.58 -3.70
N LEU A 61 -9.42 -4.72 -3.41
CA LEU A 61 -9.70 -4.22 -2.06
C LEU A 61 -10.11 -5.34 -1.11
N ALA A 62 -10.93 -6.30 -1.57
CA ALA A 62 -11.34 -7.46 -0.78
C ALA A 62 -10.17 -8.39 -0.40
N THR A 63 -9.02 -8.24 -1.05
CA THR A 63 -7.87 -9.13 -0.90
C THR A 63 -6.56 -8.39 -0.58
N GLY A 64 -6.63 -7.10 -0.27
CA GLY A 64 -5.47 -6.28 0.09
C GLY A 64 -4.38 -6.23 -0.99
N ARG A 65 -4.74 -6.31 -2.28
CA ARG A 65 -3.81 -6.12 -3.40
C ARG A 65 -3.50 -4.64 -3.55
N ALA A 66 -2.23 -4.32 -3.83
CA ALA A 66 -1.81 -2.95 -4.08
C ALA A 66 -2.17 -2.52 -5.51
N PHE A 67 -2.77 -1.35 -5.67
CA PHE A 67 -3.09 -0.75 -6.97
C PHE A 67 -3.26 0.77 -6.83
N THR A 68 -3.34 1.47 -7.94
CA THR A 68 -3.60 2.91 -8.02
C THR A 68 -4.80 3.18 -8.92
N THR A 69 -5.50 4.28 -8.63
CA THR A 69 -6.64 4.79 -9.42
C THR A 69 -6.26 6.16 -9.96
N GLN A 70 -5.39 6.18 -10.96
CA GLN A 70 -4.74 7.41 -11.42
C GLN A 70 -5.70 8.30 -12.21
N ALA A 71 -5.85 9.58 -11.82
CA ALA A 71 -6.61 10.54 -12.60
C ALA A 71 -5.71 11.23 -13.63
N PRO A 72 -6.07 11.25 -14.93
CA PRO A 72 -5.30 11.93 -15.96
C PRO A 72 -5.32 13.45 -15.74
N ILE A 73 -4.21 14.12 -16.06
CA ILE A 73 -4.08 15.58 -15.95
C ILE A 73 -3.87 16.18 -17.34
N SER A 74 -4.62 17.23 -17.65
CA SER A 74 -4.43 18.02 -18.89
C SER A 74 -3.39 19.16 -18.73
N GLY A 75 -2.82 19.36 -17.54
CA GLY A 75 -1.87 20.44 -17.20
C GLY A 75 -0.41 20.00 -16.95
N THR A 76 0.48 20.97 -16.69
CA THR A 76 1.95 20.74 -16.58
C THR A 76 2.41 20.28 -15.19
N ARG A 77 3.33 19.29 -15.16
CA ARG A 77 4.01 18.69 -13.97
C ARG A 77 4.50 19.67 -12.89
N ALA A 78 4.84 20.91 -13.27
CA ALA A 78 5.52 21.88 -12.40
C ALA A 78 4.62 22.53 -11.33
N SER A 79 3.30 22.57 -11.49
CA SER A 79 2.40 23.12 -10.46
C SER A 79 2.21 22.14 -9.31
N ILE A 80 2.04 20.85 -9.60
CA ILE A 80 1.72 19.79 -8.64
C ILE A 80 2.89 19.52 -7.67
N LEU A 81 4.11 19.39 -8.20
CA LEU A 81 5.30 19.11 -7.38
C LEU A 81 5.60 20.21 -6.34
N ARG A 82 5.21 21.46 -6.60
CA ARG A 82 5.41 22.59 -5.68
C ARG A 82 4.48 22.56 -4.46
N ASN A 83 3.30 21.97 -4.60
CA ASN A 83 2.29 21.90 -3.53
C ASN A 83 2.45 20.64 -2.67
N ALA A 84 2.80 19.50 -3.28
CA ALA A 84 2.97 18.23 -2.56
C ALA A 84 4.07 18.30 -1.49
N GLN A 85 5.14 19.06 -1.74
CA GLN A 85 6.22 19.26 -0.76
C GLN A 85 5.84 20.17 0.42
N ARG A 86 4.83 21.05 0.29
CA ARG A 86 4.45 22.02 1.33
C ARG A 86 3.46 21.47 2.36
N HIS A 87 2.72 20.43 2.01
CA HIS A 87 1.61 19.92 2.83
C HIS A 87 1.90 18.60 3.57
N GLN A 88 3.14 18.08 3.49
CA GLN A 88 3.61 17.01 4.37
C GLN A 88 3.95 17.57 5.75
N GLY A 89 2.91 17.86 6.54
CA GLY A 89 3.09 18.07 7.97
C GLY A 89 3.66 16.80 8.60
N ARG A 90 4.69 16.92 9.46
CA ARG A 90 5.22 15.78 10.22
C ARG A 90 4.11 15.17 11.07
N VAL A 91 3.67 13.97 10.71
CA VAL A 91 2.71 13.20 11.51
C VAL A 91 3.48 12.04 12.14
N GLY A 92 3.50 11.98 13.46
CA GLY A 92 4.10 10.86 14.17
C GLY A 92 3.51 10.72 15.57
N LEU A 93 3.70 9.56 16.20
CA LEU A 93 3.20 9.30 17.55
C LEU A 93 3.94 10.09 18.66
N GLY A 94 4.91 10.93 18.29
CA GLY A 94 5.80 11.66 19.19
C GLY A 94 7.00 10.82 19.67
N SER A 95 7.84 11.46 20.48
CA SER A 95 8.97 10.79 21.15
C SER A 95 8.52 10.19 22.48
N ARG A 96 9.02 9.00 22.82
CA ARG A 96 8.85 8.41 24.15
C ARG A 96 10.20 8.17 24.80
N THR A 97 10.38 8.72 25.99
CA THR A 97 11.44 8.27 26.91
C THR A 97 10.92 7.03 27.61
N LEU A 98 11.48 5.87 27.26
CA LEU A 98 11.30 4.69 28.11
C LEU A 98 12.22 4.90 29.31
N ALA A 99 11.66 5.32 30.44
CA ALA A 99 12.37 5.16 31.71
C ALA A 99 12.75 3.68 31.88
N GLU A 100 13.85 3.38 32.57
CA GLU A 100 14.28 1.99 32.80
C GLU A 100 13.10 1.15 33.31
N GLY A 101 12.71 0.13 32.53
CA GLY A 101 11.62 -0.79 32.85
C GLY A 101 10.22 -0.44 32.31
N TYR A 102 10.00 0.70 31.65
CA TYR A 102 8.69 0.98 31.04
C TYR A 102 8.43 0.07 29.82
N SER A 103 7.45 -0.82 29.93
CA SER A 103 6.91 -1.61 28.81
C SER A 103 5.64 -0.96 28.27
N VAL A 104 5.50 -0.87 26.94
CA VAL A 104 4.23 -0.48 26.33
C VAL A 104 3.07 -1.36 26.80
N THR A 105 1.93 -0.72 27.04
CA THR A 105 0.73 -1.35 27.61
C THR A 105 -0.39 -1.46 26.59
N ASN A 106 -1.46 -2.20 26.94
CA ASN A 106 -2.71 -2.20 26.16
C ASN A 106 -3.30 -0.79 26.01
N THR A 107 -3.13 0.07 27.02
CA THR A 107 -3.55 1.47 26.97
C THR A 107 -2.77 2.25 25.90
N ASP A 108 -1.48 1.97 25.74
CA ASP A 108 -0.67 2.59 24.67
C ASP A 108 -1.11 2.11 23.28
N TYR A 109 -1.46 0.84 23.15
CA TYR A 109 -2.01 0.30 21.91
C TYR A 109 -3.35 0.95 21.55
N ALA A 110 -4.26 1.11 22.52
CA ALA A 110 -5.54 1.80 22.30
C ALA A 110 -5.35 3.27 21.88
N LYS A 111 -4.37 3.97 22.47
CA LYS A 111 -4.00 5.34 22.06
C LYS A 111 -3.49 5.38 20.61
N TYR A 112 -2.63 4.43 20.23
CA TYR A 112 -2.19 4.28 18.84
C TYR A 112 -3.37 4.08 17.89
N GLN A 113 -4.30 3.17 18.22
CA GLN A 113 -5.48 2.93 17.37
C GLN A 113 -6.36 4.17 17.24
N GLY A 114 -6.54 4.94 18.33
CA GLY A 114 -7.26 6.21 18.29
C GLY A 114 -6.59 7.26 17.40
N LEU A 115 -5.26 7.37 17.47
CA LEU A 115 -4.49 8.28 16.60
C LEU A 115 -4.57 7.87 15.13
N LEU A 116 -4.44 6.57 14.84
CA LEU A 116 -4.58 6.05 13.48
C LEU A 116 -5.98 6.34 12.92
N ARG A 117 -7.04 6.07 13.69
CA ARG A 117 -8.42 6.36 13.30
C ARG A 117 -8.62 7.84 13.00
N ASN A 118 -8.17 8.73 13.88
CA ASN A 118 -8.31 10.18 13.67
C ASN A 118 -7.51 10.67 12.46
N TRP A 119 -6.34 10.07 12.20
CA TRP A 119 -5.55 10.42 11.02
C TRP A 119 -6.23 9.98 9.72
N LEU A 120 -6.90 8.82 9.73
CA LEU A 120 -7.65 8.25 8.61
C LEU A 120 -8.94 9.01 8.25
N ASP A 121 -9.37 9.98 9.06
CA ASP A 121 -10.64 10.71 8.90
C ASP A 121 -10.74 11.53 7.60
N THR A 122 -9.61 11.82 6.96
CA THR A 122 -9.59 12.49 5.64
C THR A 122 -9.62 11.45 4.51
N GLU A 123 -10.53 11.60 3.55
CA GLU A 123 -10.70 10.68 2.39
C GLU A 123 -9.38 10.36 1.68
N ARG A 124 -8.55 11.37 1.40
CA ARG A 124 -7.23 11.21 0.79
C ARG A 124 -6.36 10.14 1.50
N ARG A 125 -6.28 10.21 2.82
CA ARG A 125 -5.44 9.31 3.64
C ARG A 125 -6.06 7.93 3.73
N ALA A 126 -7.38 7.86 3.96
CA ALA A 126 -8.13 6.61 3.94
C ALA A 126 -7.89 5.84 2.64
N ARG A 127 -8.03 6.54 1.51
CA ARG A 127 -7.85 5.97 0.19
C ARG A 127 -6.42 5.50 -0.06
N ALA A 128 -5.43 6.38 0.14
CA ALA A 128 -4.02 6.03 -0.06
C ALA A 128 -3.58 4.84 0.81
N ALA A 129 -4.11 4.72 2.04
CA ALA A 129 -3.83 3.60 2.94
C ALA A 129 -4.44 2.28 2.46
N ILE A 130 -5.70 2.27 2.02
CA ILE A 130 -6.36 1.06 1.53
C ILE A 130 -5.70 0.59 0.22
N LEU A 131 -5.38 1.52 -0.69
CA LEU A 131 -4.77 1.23 -1.99
C LEU A 131 -3.33 0.70 -1.90
N LYS A 132 -2.62 1.01 -0.81
CA LYS A 132 -1.25 0.54 -0.57
C LYS A 132 -1.15 -0.98 -0.45
N GLY A 133 -2.25 -1.68 -0.14
CA GLY A 133 -2.28 -3.13 0.03
C GLY A 133 -1.49 -3.65 1.24
N GLY A 134 -1.36 -4.96 1.32
CA GLY A 134 -0.52 -5.64 2.32
C GLY A 134 -0.83 -5.26 3.77
N ILE A 135 0.21 -5.07 4.58
CA ILE A 135 0.04 -4.72 6.01
C ILE A 135 -0.62 -3.35 6.21
N VAL A 136 -0.39 -2.39 5.32
CA VAL A 136 -0.96 -1.03 5.43
C VAL A 136 -2.47 -1.11 5.26
N TRP A 137 -2.93 -1.78 4.20
CA TRP A 137 -4.34 -2.09 3.99
C TRP A 137 -4.94 -2.79 5.21
N ARG A 138 -4.30 -3.85 5.71
CA ARG A 138 -4.88 -4.64 6.81
C ARG A 138 -5.06 -3.83 8.09
N LEU A 139 -4.11 -2.95 8.41
CA LEU A 139 -4.17 -2.10 9.60
C LEU A 139 -5.25 -1.03 9.51
N CYS A 140 -5.57 -0.58 8.30
CA CYS A 140 -6.50 0.51 8.08
C CYS A 140 -7.92 0.05 7.75
N ILE A 141 -8.10 -1.11 7.12
CA ILE A 141 -9.39 -1.59 6.60
C ILE A 141 -10.46 -1.78 7.69
N GLU A 142 -10.08 -1.99 8.94
CA GLU A 142 -11.03 -2.10 10.06
C GLU A 142 -11.68 -0.75 10.45
N PHE A 143 -11.14 0.37 9.95
CA PHE A 143 -11.61 1.72 10.28
C PHE A 143 -12.29 2.42 9.12
N LEU A 144 -12.38 1.78 7.96
CA LEU A 144 -12.66 2.46 6.70
C LEU A 144 -13.77 1.77 5.90
N GLU A 145 -14.52 2.58 5.17
CA GLU A 145 -15.42 2.11 4.13
C GLU A 145 -14.64 1.94 2.83
N VAL A 146 -14.75 0.76 2.22
CA VAL A 146 -13.96 0.39 1.03
C VAL A 146 -14.29 1.26 -0.18
N ASP A 147 -15.52 1.78 -0.24
CA ASP A 147 -16.03 2.55 -1.36
C ASP A 147 -15.31 3.89 -1.56
N VAL A 148 -14.64 4.42 -0.52
CA VAL A 148 -13.80 5.63 -0.63
C VAL A 148 -12.69 5.46 -1.69
N ALA A 149 -12.23 4.23 -1.91
CA ALA A 149 -11.21 3.95 -2.91
C ALA A 149 -11.72 3.93 -4.36
N LEU A 150 -13.04 3.84 -4.55
CA LEU A 150 -13.66 3.75 -5.87
C LEU A 150 -13.96 5.13 -6.47
N LEU A 151 -13.97 6.19 -5.64
CA LEU A 151 -14.22 7.57 -6.08
C LEU A 151 -13.07 8.16 -6.92
N GLY A 152 -11.89 7.55 -6.87
CA GLY A 152 -10.68 8.10 -7.47
C GLY A 152 -9.99 9.13 -6.57
N PRO A 153 -8.97 9.82 -7.09
CA PRO A 153 -8.11 10.68 -6.29
C PRO A 153 -8.75 12.02 -5.96
N HIS A 154 -8.57 12.47 -4.71
CA HIS A 154 -9.35 13.57 -4.12
C HIS A 154 -8.58 14.89 -4.01
N ASP A 155 -7.27 14.87 -3.74
CA ASP A 155 -6.48 16.07 -3.49
C ASP A 155 -5.23 16.16 -4.40
N ILE A 156 -5.36 16.89 -5.51
CA ILE A 156 -4.27 17.04 -6.50
C ILE A 156 -3.06 17.78 -5.95
N ASP A 157 -3.25 18.65 -4.95
CA ASP A 157 -2.17 19.46 -4.38
C ASP A 157 -1.22 18.64 -3.51
N THR A 158 -1.69 17.52 -2.98
CA THR A 158 -0.89 16.61 -2.14
C THR A 158 -0.67 15.23 -2.75
N GLY A 159 -1.24 15.01 -3.94
CA GLY A 159 -1.07 13.80 -4.74
C GLY A 159 0.33 13.62 -5.33
N CYS A 160 0.62 12.38 -5.72
CA CYS A 160 1.83 12.02 -6.43
C CYS A 160 1.58 12.04 -7.94
N TYR A 161 2.28 12.92 -8.66
CA TYR A 161 2.27 12.94 -10.12
C TYR A 161 3.13 11.81 -10.69
N THR A 162 2.56 11.08 -11.64
CA THR A 162 3.24 10.03 -12.42
C THR A 162 3.10 10.33 -13.90
N GLN A 163 4.22 10.41 -14.61
CA GLN A 163 4.23 10.45 -16.08
C GLN A 163 4.98 9.23 -16.58
N PHE A 164 4.30 8.39 -17.34
CA PHE A 164 4.93 7.23 -17.95
C PHE A 164 5.80 7.64 -19.13
N ASP A 165 6.88 6.90 -19.35
CA ASP A 165 7.82 7.16 -20.43
C ASP A 165 7.09 7.07 -21.78
N GLY A 166 7.27 8.12 -22.60
CA GLY A 166 6.62 8.24 -23.90
C GLY A 166 5.22 8.85 -23.90
N GLU A 167 4.66 9.22 -22.74
CA GLU A 167 3.38 9.96 -22.67
C GLU A 167 3.60 11.49 -22.59
N ASP A 168 2.80 12.24 -23.33
CA ASP A 168 2.86 13.72 -23.37
C ASP A 168 2.35 14.38 -22.08
N ALA A 169 1.48 13.69 -21.36
CA ALA A 169 0.89 14.13 -20.11
C ALA A 169 0.95 13.02 -19.06
N GLY A 170 0.96 13.41 -17.79
CA GLY A 170 0.91 12.47 -16.67
C GLY A 170 -0.47 12.37 -16.04
N SER A 171 -0.49 11.63 -14.95
CA SER A 171 -1.63 11.40 -14.09
C SER A 171 -1.20 11.59 -12.63
N TRP A 172 -2.14 11.51 -11.70
CA TRP A 172 -1.83 11.60 -10.28
C TRP A 172 -2.70 10.66 -9.44
N ASP A 173 -2.21 10.36 -8.25
CA ASP A 173 -2.94 9.59 -7.25
C ASP A 173 -2.60 10.08 -5.83
N ASP A 174 -3.45 9.79 -4.83
CA ASP A 174 -3.15 10.10 -3.43
C ASP A 174 -2.00 9.19 -2.96
N THR A 175 -1.09 9.74 -2.17
CA THR A 175 0.09 8.99 -1.70
C THR A 175 0.29 9.12 -0.19
N LEU A 176 1.02 8.16 0.35
CA LEU A 176 1.48 8.15 1.74
C LEU A 176 2.95 8.55 1.79
N SER A 177 3.28 9.47 2.69
CA SER A 177 4.67 9.75 3.06
C SER A 177 5.25 8.66 3.98
N GLU A 178 6.56 8.67 4.20
CA GLU A 178 7.20 7.77 5.16
C GLU A 178 6.70 8.00 6.59
N ASP A 179 6.45 9.25 6.97
CA ASP A 179 5.87 9.61 8.27
C ASP A 179 4.45 9.03 8.43
N ASP A 180 3.64 9.04 7.36
CA ASP A 180 2.32 8.40 7.35
C ASP A 180 2.45 6.87 7.55
N LEU A 181 3.39 6.23 6.87
CA LEU A 181 3.64 4.79 7.01
C LEU A 181 4.14 4.43 8.41
N ASP A 182 4.97 5.27 9.02
CA ASP A 182 5.45 5.13 10.39
C ASP A 182 4.31 5.28 11.40
N LEU A 183 3.39 6.24 11.20
CA LEU A 183 2.18 6.36 12.01
C LEU A 183 1.32 5.09 11.91
N ILE A 184 1.04 4.62 10.69
CA ILE A 184 0.23 3.41 10.45
C ILE A 184 0.85 2.19 11.13
N ALA A 185 2.17 2.01 11.03
CA ALA A 185 2.89 0.93 11.68
C ALA A 185 2.97 1.07 13.22
N GLY A 186 2.62 2.24 13.75
CA GLY A 186 2.65 2.55 15.18
C GLY A 186 4.06 2.71 15.71
N VAL A 187 4.91 3.46 14.99
CA VAL A 187 6.32 3.72 15.35
C VAL A 187 6.43 4.73 16.49
N TYR A 188 7.21 4.38 17.50
CA TYR A 188 7.71 5.29 18.54
C TYR A 188 9.20 5.54 18.35
N LYS A 189 9.60 6.80 18.53
CA LYS A 189 11.01 7.19 18.67
C LYS A 189 11.41 7.05 20.13
N LEU A 190 12.24 6.05 20.42
CA LEU A 190 12.70 5.74 21.77
C LEU A 190 14.02 6.48 22.04
N SER A 191 14.04 7.41 22.98
CA SER A 191 15.27 8.10 23.40
C SER A 191 15.85 7.44 24.65
N ALA A 192 17.13 7.04 24.61
CA ALA A 192 17.82 6.38 25.72
C ALA A 192 18.28 7.32 26.85
N GLY A 193 17.87 8.60 26.83
CA GLY A 193 18.24 9.59 27.86
C GLY A 193 19.70 10.06 27.83
N ILE A 194 20.60 9.37 27.13
CA ILE A 194 22.03 9.73 26.98
C ILE A 194 22.35 9.91 25.48
N GLY A 195 22.52 11.16 25.06
CA GLY A 195 22.89 11.52 23.67
C GLY A 195 21.72 11.65 22.68
N THR A 196 22.06 11.77 21.39
CA THR A 196 21.09 11.96 20.27
C THR A 196 20.58 10.65 19.67
N GLN A 197 21.04 9.49 20.16
CA GLN A 197 20.63 8.19 19.60
C GLN A 197 19.19 7.88 19.99
N THR A 198 18.32 7.85 18.97
CA THR A 198 16.94 7.40 19.08
C THR A 198 16.79 6.08 18.34
N ALA A 199 16.10 5.12 18.95
CA ALA A 199 15.77 3.84 18.33
C ALA A 199 14.30 3.81 17.95
N ASP A 200 14.00 3.43 16.72
CA ASP A 200 12.62 3.23 16.29
C ASP A 200 12.13 1.84 16.72
N ALA A 201 10.97 1.80 17.36
CA ALA A 201 10.27 0.55 17.64
C ALA A 201 8.76 0.71 17.38
N SER A 202 8.12 -0.34 16.87
CA SER A 202 6.74 -0.24 16.40
C SER A 202 5.85 -1.42 16.82
N TRP A 203 4.55 -1.18 16.83
CA TRP A 203 3.52 -2.20 17.10
C TRP A 203 3.46 -3.25 15.98
N TRP A 204 3.54 -2.76 14.74
CA TRP A 204 3.45 -3.51 13.49
C TRP A 204 4.68 -3.28 12.62
N PRO A 205 5.02 -4.20 11.70
CA PRO A 205 6.14 -3.97 10.80
C PRO A 205 5.87 -2.78 9.89
N ARG A 206 6.90 -1.95 9.70
CA ARG A 206 6.88 -0.91 8.67
C ARG A 206 6.69 -1.52 7.28
N HIS A 207 6.13 -0.75 6.35
CA HIS A 207 5.85 -1.21 5.00
C HIS A 207 7.09 -1.81 4.31
N ASN A 208 8.26 -1.17 4.41
CA ASN A 208 9.50 -1.70 3.85
C ASN A 208 9.95 -3.05 4.46
N ALA A 209 9.74 -3.25 5.76
CA ALA A 209 10.02 -4.52 6.44
C ALA A 209 9.03 -5.61 6.03
N TRP A 210 7.77 -5.23 5.75
CA TRP A 210 6.75 -6.14 5.23
C TRP A 210 7.06 -6.57 3.80
N VAL A 211 7.34 -5.63 2.90
CA VAL A 211 7.60 -5.89 1.47
C VAL A 211 8.84 -6.75 1.25
N SER A 212 9.85 -6.61 2.12
CA SER A 212 11.04 -7.48 2.13
C SER A 212 10.84 -8.80 2.90
N GLY A 213 9.70 -8.96 3.56
CA GLY A 213 9.36 -10.12 4.37
C GLY A 213 8.82 -11.29 3.55
N GLY A 214 8.87 -12.50 4.13
CA GLY A 214 8.44 -13.72 3.43
C GLY A 214 6.93 -13.94 3.35
N LEU A 215 6.13 -13.02 3.90
CA LEU A 215 4.66 -13.02 3.81
C LEU A 215 4.15 -12.20 2.61
N GLU A 216 4.99 -11.35 2.03
CA GLU A 216 4.61 -10.53 0.88
C GLU A 216 4.57 -11.37 -0.40
N MET A 217 3.38 -11.53 -0.98
CA MET A 217 3.13 -12.33 -2.19
C MET A 217 2.22 -11.61 -3.21
N GLY A 218 2.01 -10.30 -3.06
CA GLY A 218 1.15 -9.47 -3.92
C GLY A 218 -0.31 -9.33 -3.44
N TYR A 219 -0.74 -10.12 -2.46
CA TYR A 219 -2.08 -10.03 -1.87
C TYR A 219 -2.07 -10.51 -0.40
N TRP A 220 -3.13 -10.18 0.34
CA TRP A 220 -3.34 -10.61 1.71
C TRP A 220 -3.83 -12.07 1.77
N SER A 221 -2.90 -13.00 1.94
CA SER A 221 -3.20 -14.44 2.00
C SER A 221 -3.76 -14.89 3.37
N PRO A 222 -4.39 -16.08 3.47
CA PRO A 222 -4.80 -16.65 4.76
C PRO A 222 -3.63 -16.80 5.77
N THR A 223 -2.41 -17.01 5.28
CA THR A 223 -1.20 -17.05 6.11
C THR A 223 -0.87 -15.67 6.68
N CYS A 224 -1.06 -14.60 5.90
CA CYS A 224 -0.92 -13.22 6.37
C CYS A 224 -1.92 -12.93 7.50
N GLU A 225 -3.19 -13.32 7.31
CA GLU A 225 -4.23 -13.13 8.33
C GLU A 225 -3.94 -13.92 9.61
N THR A 226 -3.53 -15.18 9.48
CA THR A 226 -3.14 -16.01 10.63
C THR A 226 -1.98 -15.38 11.41
N TRP A 227 -0.97 -14.86 10.72
CA TRP A 227 0.14 -14.16 11.34
C TRP A 227 -0.33 -12.87 12.05
N PHE A 228 -1.20 -12.09 11.41
CA PHE A 228 -1.71 -10.84 11.94
C PHE A 228 -2.53 -11.06 13.21
N GLN A 229 -3.47 -12.00 13.18
CA GLN A 229 -4.32 -12.32 14.32
C GLN A 229 -3.50 -12.82 15.51
N ARG A 230 -2.50 -13.69 15.29
CA ARG A 230 -1.59 -14.13 16.37
C ARG A 230 -0.85 -12.97 17.02
N ARG A 231 -0.39 -12.00 16.22
CA ARG A 231 0.28 -10.79 16.74
C ARG A 231 -0.71 -9.91 17.50
N LEU A 232 -1.91 -9.69 16.96
CA LEU A 232 -2.97 -8.91 17.60
C LEU A 232 -3.39 -9.51 18.95
N ASP A 233 -3.53 -10.83 19.03
CA ASP A 233 -3.85 -11.55 20.26
C ASP A 233 -2.76 -11.38 21.32
N SER A 234 -1.49 -11.51 20.92
CA SER A 234 -0.35 -11.25 21.80
C SER A 234 -0.34 -9.80 22.31
N ILE A 235 -0.73 -8.83 21.48
CA ILE A 235 -0.91 -7.44 21.89
C ILE A 235 -2.04 -7.34 22.92
N ARG A 236 -3.22 -7.87 22.63
CA ARG A 236 -4.38 -7.81 23.53
C ARG A 236 -4.12 -8.47 24.90
N LYS A 237 -3.33 -9.55 24.94
CA LYS A 237 -2.92 -10.23 26.17
C LYS A 237 -1.81 -9.51 26.94
N GLY A 238 -1.25 -8.43 26.41
CA GLY A 238 -0.12 -7.72 27.03
C GLY A 238 1.22 -8.47 26.94
N GLU A 239 1.30 -9.51 26.11
CA GLU A 239 2.51 -10.33 25.92
C GLU A 239 3.44 -9.74 24.85
N ALA A 240 2.89 -8.92 23.96
CA ALA A 240 3.63 -8.27 22.89
C ALA A 240 4.52 -7.13 23.38
N ARG A 241 5.75 -7.09 22.90
CA ARG A 241 6.63 -5.91 22.97
C ARG A 241 6.65 -5.16 21.64
N LEU A 242 6.94 -3.86 21.65
CA LEU A 242 7.37 -3.15 20.44
C LEU A 242 8.59 -3.84 19.85
N ARG A 243 8.71 -3.79 18.53
CA ARG A 243 9.84 -4.40 17.83
C ARG A 243 10.61 -3.37 17.03
N THR A 244 11.93 -3.51 17.03
CA THR A 244 12.82 -2.74 16.17
C THR A 244 12.79 -3.27 14.74
N ALA A 245 13.31 -2.49 13.79
CA ALA A 245 13.42 -2.91 12.40
C ALA A 245 14.15 -4.26 12.22
N THR A 246 15.20 -4.51 13.01
CA THR A 246 15.95 -5.77 12.97
C THR A 246 15.12 -6.94 13.49
N GLN A 247 14.34 -6.74 14.56
CA GLN A 247 13.44 -7.77 15.08
C GLN A 247 12.30 -8.09 14.10
N TRP A 248 11.77 -7.08 13.40
CA TRP A 248 10.80 -7.31 12.32
C TRP A 248 11.39 -8.09 11.17
N ARG A 249 12.56 -7.69 10.65
CA ARG A 249 13.25 -8.41 9.58
C ARG A 249 13.49 -9.87 9.94
N SER A 250 13.88 -10.15 11.18
CA SER A 250 14.07 -11.52 11.65
C SER A 250 12.75 -12.28 11.82
N GLY A 251 11.71 -11.64 12.36
CA GLY A 251 10.42 -12.28 12.65
C GLY A 251 9.51 -12.46 11.43
N LEU A 252 9.73 -11.72 10.34
CA LEU A 252 9.04 -11.87 9.07
C LEU A 252 9.78 -12.79 8.09
N ARG A 253 10.95 -13.30 8.49
CA ARG A 253 11.72 -14.26 7.71
C ARG A 253 11.04 -15.63 7.80
N MET A 254 10.11 -15.86 6.88
CA MET A 254 9.45 -17.16 6.68
C MET A 254 10.38 -18.13 5.92
N TRP A 255 9.78 -19.13 5.26
CA TRP A 255 10.47 -20.08 4.39
C TRP A 255 11.49 -19.38 3.48
N LYS A 256 12.78 -19.70 3.63
CA LYS A 256 13.89 -18.98 2.99
C LYS A 256 13.75 -18.83 1.46
N PRO A 257 13.26 -19.83 0.71
CA PRO A 257 13.05 -19.73 -0.72
C PRO A 257 11.86 -18.86 -1.15
N SER A 258 10.97 -18.40 -0.25
CA SER A 258 9.76 -17.64 -0.62
C SER A 258 10.08 -16.42 -1.50
N ALA A 259 11.04 -15.60 -1.10
CA ALA A 259 11.40 -14.39 -1.84
C ALA A 259 11.89 -14.70 -3.26
N ALA A 260 12.74 -15.72 -3.40
CA ALA A 260 13.24 -16.15 -4.70
C ALA A 260 12.14 -16.76 -5.57
N PHE A 261 11.23 -17.53 -4.98
CA PHE A 261 10.09 -18.11 -5.67
C PHE A 261 9.14 -17.03 -6.21
N ILE A 262 8.74 -16.08 -5.36
CA ILE A 262 7.86 -14.97 -5.76
C ILE A 262 8.53 -14.09 -6.82
N SER A 263 9.83 -13.80 -6.68
CA SER A 263 10.60 -13.07 -7.70
C SER A 263 10.56 -13.78 -9.06
N ARG A 264 10.75 -15.10 -9.09
CA ARG A 264 10.65 -15.89 -10.34
C ARG A 264 9.25 -15.89 -10.94
N ILE A 265 8.19 -15.94 -10.12
CA ILE A 265 6.81 -15.86 -10.61
C ILE A 265 6.53 -14.49 -11.21
N ARG A 266 6.98 -13.41 -10.55
CA ARG A 266 6.84 -12.04 -11.07
C ARG A 266 7.56 -11.87 -12.42
N LEU A 267 8.80 -12.37 -12.52
CA LEU A 267 9.55 -12.35 -13.77
C LEU A 267 8.83 -13.11 -14.89
N ALA A 268 8.44 -14.37 -14.63
CA ALA A 268 7.71 -15.16 -15.62
C ALA A 268 6.36 -14.52 -16.02
N SER A 269 5.69 -13.83 -15.09
CA SER A 269 4.45 -13.10 -15.38
C SER A 269 4.72 -11.88 -16.27
N SER A 270 5.79 -11.14 -16.00
CA SER A 270 6.26 -10.03 -16.84
C SER A 270 6.57 -10.52 -18.26
N ASP A 271 7.31 -11.61 -18.41
CA ASP A 271 7.67 -12.17 -19.72
C ASP A 271 6.42 -12.52 -20.57
N VAL A 272 5.37 -13.03 -19.94
CA VAL A 272 4.09 -13.32 -20.60
C VAL A 272 3.38 -12.04 -21.04
N LEU A 273 3.38 -11.02 -20.17
CA LEU A 273 2.74 -9.73 -20.46
C LEU A 273 3.49 -8.94 -21.53
N ASP A 274 4.82 -9.04 -21.56
CA ASP A 274 5.69 -8.27 -22.46
C ASP A 274 5.78 -8.87 -23.87
N ASN A 275 5.37 -10.14 -24.04
CA ASN A 275 5.41 -10.81 -25.33
C ASN A 275 4.13 -10.54 -26.16
N PRO A 276 4.22 -9.82 -27.29
CA PRO A 276 3.06 -9.45 -28.10
C PRO A 276 2.31 -10.65 -28.70
N ARG A 277 2.97 -11.82 -28.81
CA ARG A 277 2.35 -13.04 -29.33
C ARG A 277 1.30 -13.62 -28.38
N HIS A 278 1.40 -13.34 -27.08
CA HIS A 278 0.49 -13.87 -26.06
C HIS A 278 -0.71 -12.95 -25.77
N GLN A 279 -0.69 -11.70 -26.25
CA GLN A 279 -1.80 -10.75 -26.07
C GLN A 279 -2.88 -10.84 -27.18
N ARG A 280 -2.70 -11.72 -28.18
CA ARG A 280 -3.58 -11.86 -29.37
C ARG A 280 -4.49 -13.09 -29.36
N ALA A 281 -4.59 -13.83 -28.25
CA ALA A 281 -5.52 -14.95 -28.10
C ALA A 281 -6.85 -14.51 -27.48
#